data_AF-A0A9P3TWT1-F1
#
_entry.id   AF-A0A9P3TWT1-F1
#
_cell.length_a   1.000
_cell.length_b   1.000
_cell.length_c   1.000
_cell.angle_alpha   90.00
_cell.angle_beta   90.00
_cell.angle_gamma   90.00
#
_symmetry.space_group_name_H-M   'P 1'
#
loop_
_entity.id
_entity.type
_entity.pdbx_description
1 polymer ?
#
loop_
_entity_poly.entity_id
_entity_poly.type
_entity_poly.pdbx_seq_one_letter_code
_entity_poly.pdbx_strand_id
1 'polypeptide(L)'
;MKWIKWYSITCICIFIVVAFYMFIFPNKIETIDTSSAYSFVEKKVPNSAVYQGYKKNPVDGTTTIYYSYDNSTHIVRLSHPEDYSREINWDKVSNIRFD
;
A
#
# COMPACT_ATOMS: atom_id res chain seq x y z
N MET A 1 49.55 2.49 11.13
CA MET A 1 48.88 2.35 9.81
C MET A 1 48.09 1.05 9.61
N LYS A 2 48.52 -0.13 10.09
CA LYS A 2 47.76 -1.39 9.91
C LYS A 2 46.37 -1.39 10.56
N TRP A 3 46.24 -0.82 11.76
CA TRP A 3 44.99 -0.79 12.52
C TRP A 3 43.87 0.03 11.85
N ILE A 4 44.21 1.14 11.21
CA ILE A 4 43.25 1.96 10.44
C ILE A 4 42.72 1.20 9.22
N LYS A 5 43.58 0.43 8.54
CA LYS A 5 43.18 -0.40 7.40
C LYS A 5 42.20 -1.51 7.83
N TRP A 6 42.47 -2.16 8.95
CA TRP A 6 41.55 -3.16 9.53
C TRP A 6 40.21 -2.54 9.92
N TYR A 7 40.21 -1.37 10.56
CA TYR A 7 38.98 -0.67 10.93
C TYR A 7 38.13 -0.31 9.70
N SER A 8 38.77 0.16 8.62
CA SER A 8 38.10 0.47 7.36
C SER A 8 37.48 -0.77 6.72
N ILE A 9 38.17 -1.91 6.73
CA ILE A 9 37.66 -3.17 6.16
C ILE A 9 36.43 -3.64 6.96
N THR A 10 36.50 -3.63 8.30
CA THR A 10 35.37 -4.02 9.15
C THR A 10 34.16 -3.11 8.93
N CYS A 11 34.38 -1.81 8.77
CA CYS A 11 33.30 -0.86 8.52
C CYS A 11 32.62 -1.13 7.17
N ILE A 12 33.39 -1.37 6.10
CA ILE A 12 32.86 -1.75 4.79
C ILE A 12 32.03 -3.04 4.88
N CYS A 13 32.52 -4.07 5.58
CA CYS A 13 31.78 -5.31 5.76
C CYS A 13 30.43 -5.10 6.46
N ILE A 14 30.38 -4.26 7.50
CA ILE A 14 29.12 -3.95 8.20
C ILE A 14 28.15 -3.22 7.27
N PHE A 15 28.63 -2.25 6.48
CA PHE A 15 27.80 -1.55 5.50
C PHE A 15 27.23 -2.49 4.43
N ILE A 16 28.02 -3.43 3.92
CA ILE A 16 27.56 -4.44 2.97
C ILE A 16 26.44 -5.28 3.59
N VAL A 17 26.62 -5.74 4.83
CA VAL A 17 25.61 -6.55 5.53
C VAL A 17 24.31 -5.76 5.72
N VAL A 18 24.39 -4.52 6.21
CA VAL A 18 23.20 -3.67 6.41
C VAL A 18 22.47 -3.41 5.09
N ALA A 19 23.20 -3.12 4.02
CA ALA A 19 22.62 -2.92 2.70
C ALA A 19 21.93 -4.20 2.17
N PHE A 20 22.53 -5.37 2.41
CA PHE A 20 21.96 -6.66 2.03
C PHE A 20 20.67 -6.96 2.79
N TYR A 21 20.62 -6.65 4.09
CA TYR A 21 19.40 -6.78 4.90
C TYR A 21 18.27 -5.86 4.42
N MET A 22 18.58 -4.60 4.10
CA MET A 22 17.60 -3.66 3.53
C MET A 22 17.07 -4.12 2.17
N PHE A 23 17.89 -4.82 1.38
CA PHE A 23 17.48 -5.37 0.09
C PHE A 23 16.58 -6.61 0.22
N ILE A 24 16.88 -7.51 1.17
CA ILE A 24 16.12 -8.76 1.36
C ILE A 24 14.79 -8.53 2.06
N PHE A 25 14.73 -7.57 2.98
CA PHE A 25 13.53 -7.23 3.73
C PHE A 25 13.05 -5.84 3.31
N PRO A 26 12.53 -5.68 2.08
CA PRO A 26 11.85 -4.44 1.73
C PRO A 26 10.74 -4.25 2.76
N ASN A 27 10.57 -3.01 3.25
CA ASN A 27 9.49 -2.65 4.17
C ASN A 27 8.20 -3.26 3.63
N LYS A 28 7.70 -4.30 4.32
CA LYS A 28 6.49 -4.98 3.91
C LYS A 28 5.38 -3.95 4.07
N ILE A 29 4.88 -3.45 2.95
CA ILE A 29 3.73 -2.56 2.96
C ILE A 29 2.62 -3.35 3.65
N GLU A 30 2.10 -2.83 4.76
CA GLU A 30 0.97 -3.47 5.43
C GLU A 30 -0.22 -3.43 4.47
N THR A 31 -0.74 -4.61 4.15
CA THR A 31 -1.87 -4.77 3.23
C THR A 31 -2.97 -5.54 3.93
N ILE A 32 -4.21 -5.17 3.66
CA ILE A 32 -5.39 -5.94 4.06
C ILE A 32 -6.05 -6.60 2.84
N ASP A 33 -6.88 -7.60 3.06
CA ASP A 33 -7.69 -8.18 1.99
C ASP A 33 -8.72 -7.16 1.48
N THR A 34 -8.97 -7.16 0.18
CA THR A 34 -9.94 -6.25 -0.46
C THR A 34 -11.34 -6.42 0.12
N SER A 35 -11.75 -7.64 0.50
CA SER A 35 -13.02 -7.89 1.20
C SER A 35 -13.08 -7.19 2.56
N SER A 36 -12.01 -7.31 3.36
CA SER A 36 -11.87 -6.60 4.63
C SER A 36 -11.87 -5.08 4.45
N ALA A 37 -11.24 -4.58 3.38
CA ALA A 37 -11.26 -3.17 3.02
C ALA A 37 -12.68 -2.68 2.76
N TYR A 38 -13.47 -3.41 1.95
CA TYR A 38 -14.88 -3.05 1.72
C TYR A 38 -15.69 -3.05 3.02
N SER A 39 -15.54 -4.07 3.86
CA SER A 39 -16.23 -4.09 5.16
C SER A 39 -15.82 -2.94 6.08
N PHE A 40 -14.56 -2.50 6.01
CA PHE A 40 -14.10 -1.33 6.76
C PHE A 40 -14.71 -0.04 6.22
N VAL A 41 -14.78 0.11 4.89
CA VAL A 41 -15.42 1.26 4.23
C VAL A 41 -16.90 1.35 4.60
N GLU A 42 -17.64 0.25 4.47
CA GLU A 42 -19.08 0.20 4.81
C GLU A 42 -19.36 0.60 6.26
N LYS A 43 -18.47 0.24 7.20
CA LYS A 43 -18.61 0.64 8.62
C LYS A 43 -18.35 2.12 8.87
N LYS A 44 -17.59 2.79 8.00
CA LYS A 44 -17.14 4.17 8.19
C LYS A 44 -17.97 5.18 7.41
N VAL A 45 -18.53 4.76 6.27
CA VAL A 45 -19.46 5.57 5.47
C VAL A 45 -20.79 5.73 6.24
N PRO A 46 -21.46 6.89 6.18
CA PRO A 46 -22.76 7.07 6.82
C PRO A 46 -23.80 6.05 6.34
N ASN A 47 -24.68 5.59 7.24
CA ASN A 47 -25.76 4.66 6.90
C ASN A 47 -26.75 5.22 5.85
N SER A 48 -26.82 6.55 5.70
CA SER A 48 -27.62 7.23 4.68
C SER A 48 -26.97 7.21 3.29
N ALA A 49 -25.72 6.79 3.18
CA ALA A 49 -25.01 6.78 1.92
C ALA A 49 -25.51 5.68 0.99
N VAL A 50 -25.78 6.08 -0.24
CA VAL A 50 -26.20 5.18 -1.31
C VAL A 50 -24.99 4.83 -2.15
N TYR A 51 -24.66 3.54 -2.21
CA TYR A 51 -23.62 3.03 -3.10
C TYR A 51 -24.01 3.26 -4.57
N GLN A 52 -23.12 3.88 -5.34
CA GLN A 52 -23.34 4.20 -6.76
C GLN A 52 -22.51 3.37 -7.73
N GLY A 53 -21.62 2.52 -7.23
CA GLY A 53 -20.74 1.68 -8.05
C GLY A 53 -19.26 1.91 -7.75
N TYR A 54 -18.41 1.31 -8.59
CA TYR A 54 -16.97 1.43 -8.49
C TYR A 54 -16.31 1.46 -9.88
N LYS A 55 -15.09 1.99 -9.93
CA LYS A 55 -14.25 1.99 -11.13
C LYS A 55 -12.83 1.61 -10.76
N LYS A 56 -12.27 0.64 -11.48
CA LYS A 56 -10.84 0.26 -11.40
C LYS A 56 -10.03 1.08 -12.40
N ASN A 57 -8.86 1.53 -11.97
CA ASN A 57 -7.84 2.13 -12.81
C ASN A 57 -6.62 1.19 -12.86
N PRO A 58 -6.41 0.46 -13.97
CA PRO A 58 -5.30 -0.47 -14.10
C PRO A 58 -3.94 0.23 -14.31
N VAL A 59 -3.91 1.56 -14.48
CA VAL A 59 -2.65 2.30 -14.69
C VAL A 59 -1.94 2.58 -13.37
N ASP A 60 -2.69 2.88 -12.31
CA ASP A 60 -2.14 3.26 -11.00
C ASP A 60 -2.59 2.30 -9.87
N GLY A 61 -3.26 1.20 -10.21
CA GLY A 61 -3.72 0.21 -9.25
C GLY A 61 -4.75 0.75 -8.27
N THR A 62 -5.61 1.68 -8.68
CA THR A 62 -6.63 2.25 -7.79
C THR A 62 -8.04 1.74 -8.08
N THR A 63 -8.81 1.45 -7.04
CA THR A 63 -10.27 1.28 -7.13
C THR A 63 -10.94 2.49 -6.50
N THR A 64 -11.73 3.22 -7.27
CA THR A 64 -12.56 4.31 -6.76
C THR A 64 -13.99 3.82 -6.56
N ILE A 65 -14.50 3.95 -5.34
CA ILE A 65 -15.86 3.60 -4.95
C ILE A 65 -16.65 4.90 -4.81
N TYR A 66 -17.87 4.93 -5.33
CA TYR A 66 -18.72 6.13 -5.33
C TYR A 66 -19.90 5.93 -4.39
N TYR A 67 -20.12 6.92 -3.53
CA TYR A 67 -21.25 7.00 -2.62
C TYR A 67 -21.96 8.33 -2.81
N SER A 68 -23.27 8.33 -2.64
CA SER A 68 -24.08 9.55 -2.61
C SER A 68 -24.70 9.74 -1.23
N TYR A 69 -24.36 10.84 -0.57
CA TYR A 69 -25.00 11.32 0.65
C TYR A 69 -24.88 12.84 0.74
N ASP A 70 -25.68 13.47 1.59
CA ASP A 70 -25.69 14.92 1.80
C ASP A 70 -25.81 15.74 0.49
N ASN A 71 -26.60 15.23 -0.47
CA ASN A 71 -26.78 15.82 -1.81
C ASN A 71 -25.50 15.98 -2.63
N SER A 72 -24.46 15.17 -2.37
CA SER A 72 -23.23 15.17 -3.14
C SER A 72 -22.65 13.77 -3.35
N THR A 73 -21.71 13.65 -4.29
CA THR A 73 -20.97 12.40 -4.53
C THR A 73 -19.66 12.44 -3.76
N HIS A 74 -19.46 11.44 -2.92
CA HIS A 74 -18.24 11.19 -2.16
C HIS A 74 -17.52 9.98 -2.72
N ILE A 75 -16.19 9.95 -2.59
CA ILE A 75 -15.40 8.86 -3.14
C ILE A 75 -14.51 8.22 -2.08
N VAL A 76 -14.35 6.92 -2.20
CA VAL A 76 -13.37 6.16 -1.42
C VAL A 76 -12.40 5.52 -2.39
N ARG A 77 -11.12 5.80 -2.24
CA ARG A 77 -10.05 5.26 -3.07
C ARG A 77 -9.33 4.15 -2.31
N LEU A 78 -9.27 2.98 -2.93
CA LEU A 78 -8.45 1.85 -2.48
C LEU A 78 -7.22 1.78 -3.39
N SER A 79 -6.03 1.78 -2.80
CA SER A 79 -4.77 1.54 -3.51
C SER A 79 -4.39 0.08 -3.40
N HIS A 80 -4.13 -0.55 -4.54
CA HIS A 80 -3.72 -1.94 -4.66
C HIS A 80 -2.21 -2.00 -4.91
N PRO A 81 -1.44 -2.81 -4.17
CA PRO A 81 -0.02 -2.95 -4.41
C PRO A 81 0.24 -3.73 -5.71
N GLU A 82 1.43 -3.54 -6.28
CA GLU A 82 1.93 -4.42 -7.34
C GLU A 82 2.66 -5.62 -6.71
N ASP A 83 2.50 -6.79 -7.33
CA ASP A 83 3.30 -7.98 -7.01
C ASP A 83 4.66 -7.94 -7.74
N TYR A 84 5.52 -8.92 -7.48
CA TYR A 84 6.86 -9.02 -8.11
C TYR A 84 6.82 -9.07 -9.64
N SER A 85 5.71 -9.53 -10.23
CA SER A 85 5.46 -9.54 -11.68
C SER A 85 5.08 -8.17 -12.25
N ARG A 86 4.99 -7.13 -11.42
CA ARG A 86 4.39 -5.81 -11.72
C ARG A 86 2.90 -5.89 -12.10
N GLU A 87 2.25 -6.99 -11.76
CA GLU A 87 0.81 -7.10 -11.87
C GLU A 87 0.17 -6.51 -10.62
N ILE A 88 -0.93 -5.77 -10.81
CA ILE A 88 -1.68 -5.21 -9.69
C ILE A 88 -2.38 -6.33 -8.94
N ASN A 89 -2.11 -6.43 -7.64
CA ASN A 89 -2.77 -7.38 -6.76
C ASN A 89 -4.11 -6.82 -6.29
N TRP A 90 -5.16 -7.10 -7.08
CA TRP A 90 -6.53 -6.63 -6.78
C TRP A 90 -7.15 -7.23 -5.51
N ASP A 91 -6.55 -8.28 -4.95
CA ASP A 91 -7.03 -8.93 -3.73
C ASP A 91 -6.49 -8.29 -2.45
N LYS A 92 -5.49 -7.40 -2.59
CA LYS A 92 -4.88 -6.66 -1.48
C LYS A 92 -5.10 -5.17 -1.62
N VAL A 93 -5.24 -4.49 -0.48
CA VAL A 93 -5.30 -3.03 -0.39
C VAL A 93 -4.21 -2.55 0.56
N SER A 94 -3.35 -1.66 0.08
CA SER A 94 -2.26 -1.03 0.84
C SER A 94 -2.68 0.30 1.47
N ASN A 95 -3.71 0.96 0.94
CA ASN A 95 -4.19 2.23 1.45
C ASN A 95 -5.69 2.45 1.17
N ILE A 96 -6.39 3.09 2.10
CA ILE A 96 -7.79 3.51 1.96
C ILE A 96 -7.88 5.01 2.23
N ARG A 97 -8.36 5.76 1.25
CA ARG A 97 -8.55 7.21 1.34
C ARG A 97 -10.01 7.58 1.14
N PHE A 98 -10.55 8.38 2.06
CA PHE A 98 -11.90 8.93 1.99
C PHE A 98 -11.76 10.39 1.55
N ASP A 99 -12.27 10.71 0.35
CA ASP A 99 -12.24 12.06 -0.24
C ASP A 99 -13.66 12.64 -0.37
#